data_AF-A0AAV2KK95-F1
#
_entry.id   AF-A0AAV2KK95-F1
#
_cell.length_a   1.000
_cell.length_b   1.000
_cell.length_c   1.000
_cell.angle_alpha   90.00
_cell.angle_beta   90.00
_cell.angle_gamma   90.00
#
_symmetry.space_group_name_H-M   'P 1'
#
loop_
_entity.id
_entity.type
_entity.pdbx_description
1 polymer ?
#
loop_
_entity_poly.entity_id
_entity_poly.type
_entity_poly.pdbx_seq_one_letter_code
_entity_poly.pdbx_strand_id
1 'polypeptide(L)'
;MCHRPPQRPLLVGHNARAFDVPVLLRALEQCGLREALQDCVEGAVDSLALARDLLQGQGGSFRQGALVRRLLGEEYTAHDALQDARALQRLVLLGLRPRPQDLSRHTFSTT
;
A
#
# COMPACT_ATOMS: atom_id res chain seq x y z
N MET A 1 17.67 11.51 -27.68
CA MET A 1 17.09 11.76 -26.34
C MET A 1 16.30 10.53 -25.94
N CYS A 2 16.78 9.75 -24.95
CA CYS A 2 16.05 8.58 -24.48
C CYS A 2 14.90 9.06 -23.57
N HIS A 3 13.67 9.01 -24.06
CA HIS A 3 12.50 9.16 -23.22
C HIS A 3 12.44 7.95 -22.28
N ARG A 4 12.81 8.15 -21.01
CA ARG A 4 12.46 7.19 -19.96
C ARG A 4 10.93 7.24 -19.83
N PRO A 5 10.20 6.12 -20.06
CA PRO A 5 8.77 6.12 -19.86
C PRO A 5 8.47 6.53 -18.41
N PRO A 6 7.37 7.27 -18.15
CA PRO A 6 6.98 7.61 -16.79
C PRO A 6 6.85 6.32 -15.97
N GLN A 7 7.48 6.29 -14.79
CA GLN A 7 7.38 5.13 -13.91
C GLN A 7 5.94 5.02 -13.41
N ARG A 8 5.30 3.87 -13.65
CA ARG A 8 3.96 3.60 -13.14
C ARG A 8 4.04 3.47 -11.61
N PRO A 9 3.20 4.19 -10.85
CA PRO A 9 3.21 4.08 -9.39
C PRO A 9 2.77 2.69 -8.91
N LEU A 10 3.15 2.36 -7.67
CA LEU A 10 2.59 1.25 -6.92
C LEU A 10 1.37 1.73 -6.13
N LEU A 11 0.28 0.98 -6.20
CA LEU A 11 -0.87 1.17 -5.32
C LEU A 11 -0.55 0.57 -3.94
N VAL A 12 -0.61 1.37 -2.88
CA VAL A 12 -0.32 0.86 -1.53
C VAL A 12 -1.59 0.91 -0.69
N GLY A 13 -1.93 -0.22 -0.07
CA GLY A 13 -3.02 -0.30 0.91
C GLY A 13 -2.62 -1.17 2.10
N HIS A 14 -3.45 -1.19 3.13
CA HIS A 14 -3.18 -1.96 4.35
C HIS A 14 -4.14 -3.15 4.46
N ASN A 15 -3.61 -4.38 4.41
CA ASN A 15 -4.40 -5.59 4.17
C ASN A 15 -5.09 -5.58 2.77
N ALA A 16 -4.49 -4.85 1.83
CA ALA A 16 -5.07 -4.55 0.53
C ALA A 16 -5.27 -5.79 -0.34
N ARG A 17 -4.39 -6.79 -0.20
CA ARG A 17 -4.49 -8.03 -1.00
C ARG A 17 -5.76 -8.81 -0.63
N ALA A 18 -6.15 -8.77 0.64
CA ALA A 18 -7.30 -9.51 1.13
C ALA A 18 -8.61 -8.70 1.05
N PHE A 19 -8.55 -7.37 0.92
CA PHE A 19 -9.73 -6.50 1.03
C PHE A 19 -9.84 -5.45 -0.08
N ASP A 20 -9.03 -4.40 -0.05
CA ASP A 20 -9.20 -3.23 -0.92
C ASP A 20 -9.08 -3.56 -2.42
N VAL A 21 -8.04 -4.31 -2.80
CA VAL A 21 -7.77 -4.62 -4.22
C VAL A 21 -8.87 -5.49 -4.84
N PRO A 22 -9.32 -6.59 -4.21
CA PRO A 22 -10.46 -7.36 -4.74
C PRO A 22 -11.73 -6.53 -4.96
N VAL A 23 -12.06 -5.63 -4.03
CA VAL A 23 -13.23 -4.75 -4.13
C VAL A 23 -13.06 -3.75 -5.26
N LEU A 24 -11.89 -3.10 -5.33
CA LEU A 24 -11.56 -2.14 -6.39
C LEU A 24 -11.61 -2.78 -7.78
N LEU A 25 -10.98 -3.95 -7.97
CA LEU A 25 -10.98 -4.63 -9.26
C LEU A 25 -12.39 -5.04 -9.70
N ARG A 26 -13.23 -5.50 -8.77
CA ARG A 26 -14.64 -5.80 -9.09
C ARG A 26 -15.41 -4.57 -9.55
N ALA A 27 -15.24 -3.43 -8.88
CA ALA A 27 -15.90 -2.19 -9.26
C ALA A 27 -15.41 -1.69 -10.64
N LEU A 28 -14.10 -1.75 -10.88
CA LEU A 28 -13.52 -1.35 -12.16
C LEU A 28 -13.94 -2.27 -13.32
N GLU A 29 -14.06 -3.58 -13.08
CA GLU A 29 -14.58 -4.54 -14.05
C GLU A 29 -16.00 -4.17 -14.48
N GLN A 30 -16.87 -3.83 -13.53
CA GLN A 30 -18.26 -3.42 -13.81
C GLN A 30 -18.34 -2.13 -14.63
N CYS A 31 -17.29 -1.30 -14.59
CA CYS A 31 -17.18 -0.06 -15.37
C CYS A 31 -16.36 -0.21 -16.65
N GLY A 32 -15.79 -1.38 -16.96
CA GLY A 32 -14.87 -1.57 -18.08
C GLY A 32 -13.54 -0.80 -17.94
N LEU A 33 -13.11 -0.52 -16.70
CA LEU A 33 -11.92 0.30 -16.38
C LEU A 33 -10.74 -0.51 -15.84
N ARG A 34 -10.80 -1.84 -15.87
CA ARG A 34 -9.74 -2.70 -15.32
C ARG A 34 -8.43 -2.56 -16.09
N GLU A 35 -8.48 -2.59 -17.42
CA GLU A 35 -7.30 -2.42 -18.28
C GLU A 35 -6.68 -1.03 -18.06
N ALA A 36 -7.51 0.01 -17.97
CA ALA A 36 -7.05 1.37 -17.67
C ALA A 36 -6.29 1.45 -16.34
N LEU A 37 -6.72 0.74 -15.29
CA LEU A 37 -5.96 0.67 -14.04
C LEU A 37 -4.59 0.02 -14.26
N GLN A 38 -4.55 -1.11 -14.99
CA GLN A 38 -3.32 -1.87 -15.25
C GLN A 38 -2.30 -1.07 -16.08
N ASP A 39 -2.77 -0.16 -16.92
CA ASP A 39 -1.91 0.79 -17.63
C ASP A 39 -1.40 1.92 -16.73
N CYS A 40 -2.16 2.29 -15.69
CA CYS A 40 -1.80 3.34 -14.75
C CYS A 40 -0.84 2.88 -13.63
N VAL A 41 -0.91 1.64 -13.16
CA VAL A 41 -0.11 1.17 -12.00
C VAL A 41 0.80 0.00 -12.36
N GLU A 42 1.94 -0.11 -11.69
CA GLU A 42 2.85 -1.25 -11.85
C GLU A 42 2.35 -2.49 -11.10
N GLY A 43 1.60 -2.28 -10.02
CA GLY A 43 1.03 -3.30 -9.18
C GLY A 43 0.57 -2.72 -7.85
N ALA A 44 0.21 -3.59 -6.92
CA ALA A 44 -0.21 -3.22 -5.57
C ALA A 44 0.74 -3.78 -4.51
N VAL A 45 0.92 -3.06 -3.40
CA VAL A 45 1.71 -3.50 -2.23
C VAL A 45 0.78 -3.60 -1.03
N ASP A 46 0.84 -4.75 -0.35
CA ASP A 46 0.16 -4.92 0.93
C ASP A 46 1.09 -4.50 2.07
N SER A 47 0.83 -3.31 2.62
CA SER A 47 1.65 -2.75 3.70
C SER A 47 1.58 -3.55 5.00
N LEU A 48 0.55 -4.37 5.22
CA LEU A 48 0.46 -5.24 6.39
C LEU A 48 1.48 -6.38 6.29
N ALA A 49 1.56 -7.03 5.12
CA ALA A 49 2.54 -8.08 4.86
C ALA A 49 3.97 -7.50 4.92
N LEU A 50 4.18 -6.34 4.29
CA LEU A 50 5.46 -5.61 4.34
C LEU A 50 5.87 -5.27 5.78
N ALA A 51 4.96 -4.73 6.59
CA ALA A 51 5.27 -4.36 7.97
C ALA A 51 5.62 -5.59 8.83
N ARG A 52 4.93 -6.72 8.64
CA ARG A 52 5.23 -7.97 9.36
C ARG A 52 6.61 -8.51 9.06
N ASP A 53 7.04 -8.40 7.80
CA ASP A 53 8.36 -8.83 7.35
C ASP A 53 9.47 -7.91 7.91
N LEU A 54 9.32 -6.58 7.75
CA LEU A 54 10.32 -5.61 8.21
C LEU A 54 10.47 -5.54 9.73
N LEU A 55 9.38 -5.78 10.46
CA LEU A 55 9.35 -5.69 11.92
C LEU A 55 9.26 -7.09 12.53
N GLN A 56 9.69 -8.13 11.80
CA GLN A 56 9.69 -9.49 12.30
C GLN A 56 10.44 -9.58 13.65
N GLY A 57 9.82 -10.24 14.62
CA GLY A 57 10.34 -10.33 15.99
C GLY A 57 10.04 -9.12 16.88
N GLN A 58 9.52 -8.01 16.33
CA GLN A 58 9.01 -6.89 17.12
C GLN A 58 7.54 -7.13 17.44
N GLY A 59 7.24 -7.54 18.68
CA GLY A 59 5.87 -7.78 19.14
C GLY A 59 4.95 -6.56 19.04
N GLY A 60 3.64 -6.78 19.19
CA GLY A 60 2.62 -5.72 19.15
C GLY A 60 1.63 -5.86 17.99
N SER A 61 0.71 -4.90 17.90
CA SER A 61 -0.33 -4.90 16.86
C SER A 61 0.20 -4.35 15.53
N PHE A 62 -0.16 -5.01 14.43
CA PHE A 62 0.13 -4.58 13.07
C PHE A 62 -1.03 -3.85 12.39
N ARG A 63 -2.08 -3.47 13.13
CA ARG A 63 -3.13 -2.59 12.59
C ARG A 63 -2.50 -1.24 12.22
N GLN A 64 -2.93 -0.63 11.12
CA GLN A 64 -2.40 0.64 10.62
C GLN A 64 -2.26 1.71 11.73
N GLY A 65 -3.34 2.02 12.45
CA GLY A 65 -3.31 3.01 13.53
C GLY A 65 -2.33 2.68 14.65
N ALA A 66 -2.15 1.39 14.98
CA ALA A 66 -1.16 0.96 15.96
C ALA A 66 0.28 1.14 15.44
N LEU A 67 0.51 0.86 14.15
CA LEU A 67 1.82 1.08 13.51
C LEU A 67 2.16 2.57 13.39
N VAL A 68 1.18 3.41 13.02
CA VAL A 68 1.34 4.87 12.95
C VAL A 68 1.70 5.42 14.33
N ARG A 69 0.96 5.05 15.38
CA ARG A 69 1.27 5.45 16.75
C ARG A 69 2.67 4.97 17.18
N ARG A 70 3.00 3.70 16.92
CA ARG A 70 4.27 3.11 17.37
C ARG A 70 5.48 3.68 16.66
N LEU A 71 5.40 3.89 15.34
CA LEU A 71 6.57 4.22 14.51
C LEU A 71 6.69 5.72 14.21
N LEU A 72 5.58 6.46 14.24
CA LEU A 72 5.56 7.89 13.97
C LEU A 72 5.21 8.73 15.21
N GLY A 73 4.72 8.12 16.29
CA GLY A 73 4.24 8.85 17.47
C GLY A 73 2.96 9.65 17.20
N GLU A 74 2.25 9.33 16.11
CA GLU A 74 1.08 10.06 15.63
C GLU A 74 -0.22 9.30 15.92
N GLU A 75 -1.29 10.04 16.16
CA GLU A 75 -2.66 9.51 16.15
C GLU A 75 -3.46 10.25 15.09
N TYR A 76 -4.42 9.55 14.49
CA TYR A 76 -5.28 10.14 13.48
C TYR A 76 -6.68 9.53 13.59
N THR A 77 -7.68 10.24 13.07
CA THR A 77 -9.06 9.75 13.01
C THR A 77 -9.15 8.64 11.97
N ALA A 78 -9.15 7.39 12.43
CA ALA A 78 -9.41 6.23 11.58
C ALA A 78 -10.87 6.25 11.07
N HIS A 79 -11.10 5.58 9.94
CA HIS A 79 -12.39 5.49 9.22
C HIS A 79 -12.74 6.68 8.32
N ASP A 80 -11.81 7.62 8.14
CA ASP A 80 -11.83 8.54 7.01
C ASP A 80 -10.81 8.06 5.97
N ALA A 81 -11.30 7.65 4.79
CA ALA A 81 -10.46 7.04 3.77
C ALA A 81 -9.28 7.93 3.32
N LEU A 82 -9.45 9.26 3.33
CA LEU A 82 -8.39 10.19 2.96
C LEU A 82 -7.34 10.29 4.07
N GLN A 83 -7.74 10.35 5.34
CA GLN A 83 -6.82 10.33 6.48
C GLN A 83 -6.10 8.99 6.59
N ASP A 84 -6.79 7.87 6.40
CA ASP A 84 -6.19 6.54 6.35
C ASP A 84 -5.13 6.46 5.24
N ALA A 85 -5.40 6.98 4.04
CA ALA A 85 -4.43 7.01 2.95
C ALA A 85 -3.20 7.90 3.25
N ARG A 86 -3.42 9.08 3.83
CA ARG A 86 -2.33 10.01 4.22
C ARG A 86 -1.46 9.42 5.33
N ALA A 87 -2.09 8.84 6.35
CA ALA A 87 -1.39 8.18 7.45
C ALA A 87 -0.60 6.96 6.94
N LEU A 88 -1.18 6.17 6.03
CA LEU A 88 -0.50 5.05 5.41
C LEU A 88 0.71 5.50 4.58
N GLN A 89 0.59 6.58 3.80
CA GLN A 89 1.71 7.13 3.06
C GLN A 89 2.86 7.52 3.99
N ARG A 90 2.57 8.24 5.09
CA ARG A 90 3.58 8.60 6.10
C ARG A 90 4.19 7.36 6.75
N LEU A 91 3.36 6.37 7.09
CA LEU A 91 3.80 5.12 7.70
C LEU A 91 4.81 4.41 6.80
N VAL A 92 4.52 4.27 5.51
CA VAL A 92 5.41 3.57 4.58
C VAL A 92 6.70 4.36 4.35
N LEU A 93 6.60 5.67 4.07
CA LEU A 93 7.76 6.48 3.69
C LEU A 93 8.66 6.85 4.87
N LEU A 94 8.07 7.11 6.05
CA LEU A 94 8.80 7.65 7.21
C LEU A 94 8.97 6.62 8.33
N GLY A 95 8.00 5.71 8.52
CA GLY A 95 8.00 4.74 9.62
C GLY A 95 8.68 3.43 9.25
N LEU A 96 8.20 2.77 8.20
CA LEU A 96 8.72 1.48 7.72
C LEU A 96 10.02 1.64 6.92
N ARG A 97 10.11 2.70 6.10
CA ARG A 97 11.27 3.00 5.25
C ARG A 97 11.79 1.77 4.47
N PRO A 98 10.92 1.08 3.70
CA PRO A 98 11.31 -0.12 2.97
C PRO A 98 12.36 0.21 1.91
N ARG A 99 13.28 -0.73 1.65
CA ARG A 99 14.15 -0.65 0.47
C ARG A 99 13.34 -1.05 -0.76
N PRO A 100 13.77 -0.67 -1.98
CA PRO A 100 13.10 -1.08 -3.21
C PRO A 100 12.90 -2.60 -3.34
N GLN A 101 13.84 -3.39 -2.82
CA GLN A 101 13.77 -4.85 -2.80
C GLN A 101 12.65 -5.38 -1.89
N ASP A 102 12.42 -4.72 -0.76
CA ASP A 102 11.36 -5.08 0.17
C ASP A 102 9.99 -4.78 -0.49
N LEU A 103 9.86 -3.61 -1.13
CA LEU A 103 8.66 -3.26 -1.91
C LEU A 103 8.39 -4.27 -3.04
N SER A 104 9.42 -4.63 -3.81
CA SER A 104 9.29 -5.58 -4.92
C SER A 104 8.80 -6.96 -4.46
N ARG A 105 9.30 -7.48 -3.34
CA ARG A 105 8.86 -8.77 -2.77
C ARG A 105 7.39 -8.78 -2.34
N HIS A 106 6.89 -7.65 -1.87
CA HIS A 106 5.52 -7.51 -1.38
C HIS A 106 4.56 -6.92 -2.43
N THR A 107 5.06 -6.63 -3.64
CA THR A 107 4.25 -6.23 -4.78
C THR A 107 3.51 -7.44 -5.35
N PHE A 108 2.23 -7.26 -5.68
CA PHE A 108 1.41 -8.24 -6.37
C PHE A 108 0.67 -7.61 -7.55
N SER A 109 0.34 -8.47 -8.50
CA SER A 109 -0.38 -8.05 -9.69
C SER A 109 -1.81 -7.63 -9.36
N THR A 110 -2.29 -6.60 -10.03
CA THR A 110 -3.70 -6.19 -10.07
C THR A 110 -4.44 -6.82 -11.26
N THR A 111 -3.91 -7.93 -11.78
CA THR A 111 -4.53 -8.79 -12.80
C THR A 111 -5.47 -9.79 -12.22
#